data_AF-A0A7S0ZUI9-F1
#
_entry.id   AF-A0A7S0ZUI9-F1
#
_cell.length_a   1.000
_cell.length_b   1.000
_cell.length_c   1.000
_cell.angle_alpha   90.00
_cell.angle_beta   90.00
_cell.angle_gamma   90.00
#
_symmetry.space_group_name_H-M   'P 1'
#
loop_
_entity.id
_entity.type
_entity.pdbx_description
1 polymer ?
#
loop_
_entity_poly.entity_id
_entity_poly.type
_entity_poly.pdbx_seq_one_letter_code
_entity_poly.pdbx_strand_id
1 'polypeptide(L)'
;MLPPTSGVYSQSPGEPAVFRRFEEPQYTEDPSFRVHSPTSFSKATEFSAFPHKTTGEEPTTASKEIMCFSLTYGLGMISLLILPPLMQAVSMLTNLTYKLFLPIYIPYLIIAASASFLVAYALVVTCFFWCCRREGRTQHTLVLSLGSVLTLLAIVMLLMAGVIDSEVNTVVYDLVEECGSSTVSSGLYEYWSSMNVVRQSEDCANLVSVTECDGFYEEEPYTAYLKNIEVNLMCSGVCVPIPSSPVGLLQSGGGRVRKRTRKSLQALKGTMLIPGGPADGPNQVKPSLMAKRYVPVHGSRGNLSLVQVGNNRVNATYPPTLFSHNNYQSSCSAMAGYELKYKVLGTVSLMYFEGICILIAVIVFGFAMFAIMSNCEPSIVHRLRWGDRPFLKDMNMNLARAKEALRRSDEQRRKAQKHVGAVLI
;
A
#
# COMPACT_ATOMS: atom_id res chain seq x y z
N MET A 1 -20.41 -23.18 42.55
CA MET A 1 -21.71 -22.75 41.98
C MET A 1 -21.41 -21.86 40.79
N LEU A 2 -21.60 -22.39 39.59
CA LEU A 2 -21.37 -21.70 38.31
C LEU A 2 -22.72 -21.16 37.81
N PRO A 3 -22.80 -19.92 37.29
CA PRO A 3 -23.96 -19.50 36.52
C PRO A 3 -23.82 -19.90 35.03
N PRO A 4 -24.95 -20.06 34.32
CA PRO A 4 -24.97 -20.53 32.93
C PRO A 4 -24.71 -19.39 31.94
N THR A 5 -23.82 -19.62 30.99
CA THR A 5 -23.66 -18.78 29.79
C THR A 5 -24.58 -19.29 28.69
N SER A 6 -25.70 -18.62 28.47
CA SER A 6 -26.53 -18.77 27.27
C SER A 6 -26.57 -17.45 26.51
N GLY A 7 -25.57 -17.23 25.67
CA GLY A 7 -25.54 -16.15 24.68
C GLY A 7 -25.87 -16.70 23.31
N VAL A 8 -27.10 -16.47 22.87
CA VAL A 8 -27.63 -16.81 21.55
C VAL A 8 -26.96 -15.92 20.49
N TYR A 9 -26.13 -16.50 19.63
CA TYR A 9 -25.69 -15.86 18.40
C TYR A 9 -26.86 -15.84 17.40
N SER A 10 -27.45 -14.67 17.21
CA SER A 10 -28.37 -14.41 16.09
C SER A 10 -27.55 -14.34 14.80
N GLN A 11 -27.47 -15.46 14.09
CA GLN A 11 -26.99 -15.51 12.70
C GLN A 11 -27.96 -14.76 11.80
N SER A 12 -27.49 -13.68 11.17
CA SER A 12 -28.18 -13.06 10.04
C SER A 12 -28.02 -13.97 8.81
N PRO A 13 -29.11 -14.31 8.08
CA PRO A 13 -29.04 -15.17 6.91
C PRO A 13 -28.38 -14.44 5.75
N GLY A 14 -27.32 -15.05 5.22
CA GLY A 14 -26.54 -14.54 4.10
C GLY A 14 -27.35 -14.43 2.81
N GLU A 15 -27.21 -13.28 2.15
CA GLU A 15 -27.51 -13.14 0.73
C GLU A 15 -26.46 -13.94 -0.09
N PRO A 16 -26.87 -14.80 -1.03
CA PRO A 16 -25.95 -15.44 -1.93
C PRO A 16 -25.44 -14.43 -2.96
N ALA A 17 -24.15 -14.10 -2.88
CA ALA A 17 -23.45 -13.40 -3.95
C ALA A 17 -23.44 -14.29 -5.21
N VAL A 18 -24.29 -13.93 -6.18
CA VAL A 18 -24.32 -14.50 -7.52
C VAL A 18 -23.02 -14.11 -8.23
N PHE A 19 -22.02 -14.99 -8.14
CA PHE A 19 -20.78 -14.90 -8.91
C PHE A 19 -21.13 -15.14 -10.39
N ARG A 20 -21.23 -14.07 -11.19
CA ARG A 20 -21.26 -14.19 -12.65
C ARG A 20 -19.94 -14.80 -13.10
N ARG A 21 -19.99 -16.08 -13.44
CA ARG A 21 -18.96 -16.80 -14.21
C ARG A 21 -18.78 -16.05 -15.54
N PHE A 22 -17.64 -15.37 -15.70
CA PHE A 22 -17.20 -14.88 -16.99
C PHE A 22 -16.87 -16.12 -17.84
N GLU A 23 -17.66 -16.37 -18.87
CA GLU A 23 -17.33 -17.33 -19.92
C GLU A 23 -16.10 -16.82 -20.69
N GLU A 24 -15.06 -17.65 -20.73
CA GLU A 24 -13.93 -17.46 -21.65
C GLU A 24 -14.44 -17.54 -23.10
N PRO A 25 -14.00 -16.66 -24.00
CA PRO A 25 -14.24 -16.84 -25.42
C PRO A 25 -13.49 -18.10 -25.89
N GLN A 26 -14.23 -19.16 -26.24
CA GLN A 26 -13.70 -20.29 -26.99
C GLN A 26 -13.20 -19.80 -28.36
N TYR A 27 -11.88 -19.79 -28.53
CA TYR A 27 -11.26 -19.62 -29.83
C TYR A 27 -11.37 -20.98 -30.56
N THR A 28 -12.33 -21.07 -31.49
CA THR A 28 -12.43 -22.21 -32.41
C THR A 28 -11.24 -22.17 -33.36
N GLU A 29 -10.29 -23.10 -33.19
CA GLU A 29 -9.23 -23.35 -34.15
C GLU A 29 -9.84 -23.84 -35.48
N ASP A 30 -9.51 -23.15 -36.56
CA ASP A 30 -9.97 -23.43 -37.92
C ASP A 30 -9.02 -24.45 -38.58
N PRO A 31 -9.44 -25.71 -38.84
CA PRO A 31 -8.54 -26.78 -39.27
C PRO A 31 -8.42 -26.85 -40.79
N SER A 32 -8.02 -25.74 -41.45
CA SER A 32 -7.93 -25.71 -42.91
C SER A 32 -6.79 -24.87 -43.48
N PHE A 33 -5.55 -25.11 -43.04
CA PHE A 33 -4.37 -24.67 -43.81
C PHE A 33 -3.27 -25.74 -43.85
N ARG A 34 -3.51 -26.80 -44.64
CA ARG A 34 -2.44 -27.73 -45.09
C ARG A 34 -1.61 -27.05 -46.17
N VAL A 35 -0.49 -26.45 -45.78
CA VAL A 35 0.59 -26.13 -46.72
C VAL A 35 1.41 -27.41 -46.91
N HIS A 36 1.27 -28.01 -48.09
CA HIS A 36 2.15 -29.08 -48.55
C HIS A 36 3.57 -28.53 -48.72
N SER A 37 4.49 -28.98 -47.88
CA SER A 37 5.92 -28.82 -48.05
C SER A 37 6.43 -29.78 -49.13
N PRO A 38 7.13 -29.31 -50.18
CA PRO A 38 7.79 -30.19 -51.12
C PRO A 38 9.07 -30.76 -50.48
N THR A 39 9.00 -32.04 -50.13
CA THR A 39 10.16 -32.91 -49.96
C THR A 39 10.91 -33.03 -51.28
N SER A 40 12.07 -32.41 -51.40
CA SER A 40 13.26 -32.93 -52.09
C SER A 40 14.20 -31.78 -52.47
N PHE A 41 15.30 -31.62 -51.75
CA PHE A 41 16.56 -31.22 -52.38
C PHE A 41 17.74 -31.67 -51.50
N SER A 42 18.11 -32.95 -51.65
CA SER A 42 19.47 -33.38 -51.40
C SER A 42 20.36 -32.83 -52.51
N LYS A 43 21.30 -31.95 -52.18
CA LYS A 43 22.71 -32.06 -52.60
C LYS A 43 23.53 -30.85 -52.13
N ALA A 44 24.49 -31.16 -51.27
CA ALA A 44 25.87 -30.70 -51.30
C ALA A 44 26.11 -29.19 -51.55
N THR A 45 26.28 -28.48 -50.44
CA THR A 45 27.39 -27.52 -50.33
C THR A 45 28.06 -27.77 -48.99
N GLU A 46 29.26 -28.38 -49.06
CA GLU A 46 30.26 -28.38 -48.01
C GLU A 46 30.55 -26.92 -47.60
N PHE A 47 29.77 -26.41 -46.65
CA PHE A 47 30.19 -25.24 -45.90
C PHE A 47 31.20 -25.76 -44.89
N SER A 48 32.47 -25.54 -45.20
CA SER A 48 33.63 -25.84 -44.36
C SER A 48 33.30 -25.59 -42.89
N ALA A 49 33.11 -26.69 -42.17
CA ALA A 49 33.00 -26.71 -40.73
C ALA A 49 34.32 -26.13 -40.19
N PHE A 50 34.29 -24.86 -39.80
CA PHE A 50 35.32 -24.33 -38.93
C PHE A 50 35.35 -25.26 -37.72
N PRO A 51 36.50 -25.86 -37.36
CA PRO A 51 36.62 -26.64 -36.16
C PRO A 51 36.43 -25.67 -34.99
N HIS A 52 35.19 -25.54 -34.51
CA HIS A 52 34.91 -24.97 -33.21
C HIS A 52 35.57 -25.92 -32.23
N LYS A 53 36.81 -25.57 -31.86
CA LYS A 53 37.61 -26.24 -30.86
C LYS A 53 36.77 -26.24 -29.59
N THR A 54 36.10 -27.35 -29.33
CA THR A 54 35.43 -27.65 -28.06
C THR A 54 36.52 -27.92 -27.04
N THR A 55 37.30 -26.88 -26.70
CA THR A 55 38.01 -26.88 -25.43
C THR A 55 36.93 -26.99 -24.37
N GLY A 56 36.91 -28.11 -23.66
CA GLY A 56 36.08 -28.30 -22.48
C GLY A 56 36.45 -27.24 -21.45
N GLU A 57 35.88 -26.06 -21.58
CA GLU A 57 35.83 -25.09 -20.50
C GLU A 57 34.95 -25.71 -19.43
N GLU A 58 35.58 -26.12 -18.33
CA GLU A 58 34.88 -26.45 -17.11
C GLU A 58 33.82 -25.38 -16.83
N PRO A 59 32.61 -25.75 -16.37
CA PRO A 59 31.56 -24.81 -16.00
C PRO A 59 31.95 -23.93 -14.80
N THR A 60 32.81 -22.95 -15.08
CA THR A 60 32.93 -21.57 -14.62
C THR A 60 32.40 -21.26 -13.22
N THR A 61 33.33 -21.18 -12.29
CA THR A 61 33.23 -20.47 -10.99
C THR A 61 32.56 -19.09 -11.09
N ALA A 62 32.75 -18.37 -12.20
CA ALA A 62 32.19 -17.02 -12.44
C ALA A 62 30.64 -16.91 -12.30
N SER A 63 29.87 -17.95 -12.65
CA SER A 63 28.39 -17.85 -12.53
C SER A 63 27.90 -17.89 -11.08
N LYS A 64 28.67 -18.50 -10.17
CA LYS A 64 28.32 -18.58 -8.75
C LYS A 64 28.59 -17.24 -8.05
N GLU A 65 29.68 -16.59 -8.42
CA GLU A 65 30.05 -15.27 -7.88
C GLU A 65 29.00 -14.20 -8.18
N ILE A 66 28.51 -14.15 -9.43
CA ILE A 66 27.47 -13.19 -9.84
C ILE A 66 26.15 -13.45 -9.07
N MET A 67 25.78 -14.72 -8.88
CA MET A 67 24.57 -15.09 -8.12
C MET A 67 24.67 -14.64 -6.66
N CYS A 68 25.79 -14.94 -5.98
CA CYS A 68 26.00 -14.54 -4.60
C CYS A 68 26.03 -13.01 -4.44
N PHE A 69 26.68 -12.30 -5.37
CA PHE A 69 26.70 -10.83 -5.36
C PHE A 69 25.30 -10.25 -5.52
N SER A 70 24.53 -10.71 -6.51
CA SER A 70 23.16 -10.22 -6.76
C SER A 70 22.23 -10.48 -5.58
N LEU A 71 22.30 -11.68 -4.99
CA LEU A 71 21.46 -12.06 -3.85
C LEU A 71 21.80 -11.23 -2.62
N THR A 72 23.09 -11.04 -2.33
CA THR A 72 23.55 -10.23 -1.18
C THR A 72 23.16 -8.77 -1.34
N TYR A 73 23.39 -8.18 -2.52
CA TYR A 73 23.04 -6.79 -2.80
C TYR A 73 21.53 -6.55 -2.73
N GLY A 74 20.74 -7.39 -3.40
CA GLY A 74 19.28 -7.27 -3.42
C GLY A 74 18.64 -7.48 -2.05
N LEU A 75 19.06 -8.50 -1.30
CA LEU A 75 18.59 -8.70 0.08
C LEU A 75 19.00 -7.56 0.99
N GLY A 76 20.22 -7.03 0.84
CA GLY A 76 20.67 -5.86 1.59
C GLY A 76 19.78 -4.64 1.36
N MET A 77 19.49 -4.33 0.09
CA MET A 77 18.60 -3.22 -0.30
C MET A 77 17.17 -3.41 0.22
N ILE A 78 16.59 -4.61 0.06
CA ILE A 78 15.24 -4.89 0.54
C ILE A 78 15.19 -4.85 2.08
N SER A 79 16.21 -5.36 2.78
CA SER A 79 16.29 -5.30 4.24
C SER A 79 16.33 -3.85 4.76
N LEU A 80 17.07 -2.97 4.07
CA LEU A 80 17.10 -1.54 4.40
C LEU A 80 15.73 -0.87 4.22
N LEU A 81 14.97 -1.26 3.20
CA LEU A 81 13.61 -0.74 2.95
C LEU A 81 12.55 -1.34 3.88
N ILE A 82 12.80 -2.49 4.49
CA ILE A 82 11.87 -3.16 5.42
C ILE A 82 12.07 -2.69 6.87
N LEU A 83 13.24 -2.13 7.21
CA LEU A 83 13.52 -1.63 8.55
C LEU A 83 12.48 -0.60 9.05
N PRO A 84 12.07 0.42 8.27
CA PRO A 84 11.08 1.38 8.74
C PRO A 84 9.70 0.77 9.06
N PRO A 85 9.04 -0.06 8.22
CA PRO A 85 7.75 -0.67 8.58
C PRO A 85 7.87 -1.62 9.77
N LEU A 86 9.02 -2.28 9.97
CA LEU A 86 9.27 -3.07 11.18
C LEU A 86 9.32 -2.20 12.44
N MET A 87 10.05 -1.08 12.40
CA MET A 87 10.11 -0.14 13.54
C MET A 87 8.73 0.46 13.85
N GLN A 88 7.94 0.74 12.82
CA GLN A 88 6.56 1.21 12.96
C GLN A 88 5.65 0.16 13.61
N ALA A 89 5.75 -1.11 13.19
CA ALA A 89 5.00 -2.21 13.79
C ALA A 89 5.39 -2.46 15.26
N VAL A 90 6.69 -2.38 15.59
CA VAL A 90 7.17 -2.46 16.97
C VAL A 90 6.65 -1.30 17.80
N SER A 91 6.65 -0.07 17.26
CA SER A 91 6.07 1.10 17.94
C SER A 91 4.59 0.88 18.29
N MET A 92 3.80 0.35 17.36
CA MET A 92 2.39 -0.02 17.61
C MET A 92 2.27 -1.08 18.72
N LEU A 93 3.14 -2.10 18.72
CA LEU A 93 3.19 -3.13 19.76
C LEU A 93 3.70 -2.64 21.13
N THR A 94 4.30 -1.46 21.23
CA THR A 94 4.69 -0.86 22.53
C THR A 94 3.60 0.02 23.12
N ASN A 95 2.65 0.50 22.30
CA ASN A 95 1.60 1.38 22.76
C ASN A 95 0.46 0.61 23.45
N LEU A 96 0.19 0.94 24.72
CA LEU A 96 -0.86 0.26 25.50
C LEU A 96 -2.27 0.61 25.00
N THR A 97 -2.49 1.86 24.58
CA THR A 97 -3.75 2.32 23.98
C THR A 97 -4.05 1.55 22.68
N TYR A 98 -3.04 1.27 21.86
CA TYR A 98 -3.19 0.41 20.68
C TYR A 98 -3.59 -1.01 21.05
N LYS A 99 -2.91 -1.64 22.02
CA LYS A 99 -3.20 -3.03 22.45
C LYS A 99 -4.61 -3.21 23.00
N LEU A 100 -5.14 -2.21 23.68
CA LEU A 100 -6.46 -2.30 24.31
C LEU A 100 -7.59 -2.18 23.27
N PHE A 101 -7.46 -1.26 22.31
CA PHE A 101 -8.57 -0.91 21.43
C PHE A 101 -8.47 -1.45 20.01
N LEU A 102 -7.27 -1.80 19.54
CA LEU A 102 -7.06 -2.32 18.18
C LEU A 102 -6.61 -3.77 18.19
N PRO A 103 -6.94 -4.53 17.14
CA PRO A 103 -6.54 -5.92 17.04
C PRO A 103 -5.02 -6.08 16.93
N ILE A 104 -4.46 -6.91 17.80
CA ILE A 104 -3.01 -7.15 17.91
C ILE A 104 -2.44 -7.86 16.66
N TYR A 105 -3.27 -8.55 15.86
CA TYR A 105 -2.79 -9.27 14.67
C TYR A 105 -2.27 -8.34 13.55
N ILE A 106 -2.70 -7.07 13.50
CA ILE A 106 -2.30 -6.12 12.45
C ILE A 106 -0.76 -5.92 12.40
N PRO A 107 -0.06 -5.51 13.48
CA PRO A 107 1.39 -5.35 13.45
C PRO A 107 2.12 -6.68 13.17
N TYR A 108 1.57 -7.83 13.60
CA TYR A 108 2.13 -9.13 13.25
C TYR A 108 1.99 -9.43 11.76
N LEU A 109 0.89 -9.05 11.11
CA LEU A 109 0.73 -9.16 9.66
C LEU A 109 1.74 -8.29 8.91
N ILE A 110 2.05 -7.08 9.41
CA ILE A 110 3.08 -6.21 8.82
C ILE A 110 4.45 -6.90 8.91
N ILE A 111 4.83 -7.39 10.09
CA ILE A 111 6.10 -8.10 10.29
C ILE A 111 6.20 -9.35 9.40
N ALA A 112 5.13 -10.15 9.34
CA ALA A 112 5.09 -11.36 8.52
C ALA A 112 5.15 -11.04 7.02
N ALA A 113 4.40 -10.02 6.56
CA ALA A 113 4.43 -9.55 5.17
C ALA A 113 5.84 -9.07 4.79
N SER A 114 6.46 -8.25 5.62
CA SER A 114 7.85 -7.81 5.46
C SER A 114 8.82 -8.98 5.35
N ALA A 115 8.79 -9.94 6.27
CA ALA A 115 9.64 -11.13 6.21
C ALA A 115 9.40 -11.96 4.93
N SER A 116 8.14 -12.08 4.50
CA SER A 116 7.78 -12.82 3.29
C SER A 116 8.40 -12.25 2.02
N PHE A 117 8.59 -10.92 1.93
CA PHE A 117 9.23 -10.28 0.77
C PHE A 117 10.72 -10.60 0.65
N LEU A 118 11.44 -10.78 1.77
CA LEU A 118 12.84 -11.23 1.75
C LEU A 118 12.95 -12.65 1.20
N VAL A 119 12.07 -13.54 1.67
CA VAL A 119 12.02 -14.93 1.20
C VAL A 119 11.60 -14.99 -0.26
N ALA A 120 10.56 -14.24 -0.65
CA ALA A 120 10.08 -14.17 -2.02
C ALA A 120 11.17 -13.69 -2.98
N TYR A 121 11.94 -12.67 -2.60
CA TYR A 121 13.07 -12.20 -3.42
C TYR A 121 14.15 -13.29 -3.59
N ALA A 122 14.56 -13.94 -2.50
CA ALA A 122 15.54 -15.02 -2.56
C ALA A 122 15.04 -16.15 -3.47
N LEU A 123 13.77 -16.56 -3.35
CA LEU A 123 13.15 -17.58 -4.19
C LEU A 123 13.09 -17.16 -5.66
N VAL A 124 12.71 -15.91 -5.96
CA VAL A 124 12.67 -15.39 -7.34
C VAL A 124 14.06 -15.43 -7.97
N VAL A 125 15.09 -14.97 -7.27
CA VAL A 125 16.47 -14.99 -7.77
C VAL A 125 16.98 -16.43 -7.93
N THR A 126 16.79 -17.30 -6.94
CA THR A 126 17.21 -18.71 -7.03
C THR A 126 16.49 -19.44 -8.16
N CYS A 127 15.17 -19.27 -8.28
CA CYS A 127 14.37 -19.83 -9.36
C CYS A 127 14.83 -19.30 -10.73
N PHE A 128 15.13 -17.99 -10.84
CA PHE A 128 15.67 -17.41 -12.07
C PHE A 128 16.98 -18.06 -12.49
N PHE A 129 17.94 -18.24 -11.58
CA PHE A 129 19.21 -18.89 -11.91
C PHE A 129 19.07 -20.39 -12.20
N TRP A 130 18.11 -21.07 -11.58
CA TRP A 130 17.85 -22.49 -11.83
C TRP A 130 17.10 -22.75 -13.13
N CYS A 131 16.08 -21.95 -13.43
CA CYS A 131 15.18 -22.17 -14.56
C CYS A 131 15.67 -21.49 -15.85
N CYS A 132 16.33 -20.34 -15.77
CA CYS A 132 16.72 -19.60 -16.97
C CYS A 132 18.01 -20.14 -17.59
N ARG A 133 17.92 -20.40 -18.90
CA ARG A 133 19.06 -20.71 -19.77
C ARG A 133 20.12 -19.62 -19.67
N ARG A 134 21.39 -20.02 -19.74
CA ARG A 134 22.57 -19.17 -19.50
C ARG A 134 22.61 -17.89 -20.34
N GLU A 135 22.05 -17.94 -21.55
CA GLU A 135 21.90 -16.82 -22.49
C GLU A 135 20.94 -15.73 -21.98
N GLY A 136 19.95 -16.08 -21.14
CA GLY A 136 18.96 -15.15 -20.59
C GLY A 136 19.36 -14.50 -19.25
N ARG A 137 20.50 -14.87 -18.68
CA ARG A 137 21.00 -14.36 -17.39
C ARG A 137 21.66 -12.99 -17.56
N THR A 138 20.84 -12.02 -17.98
CA THR A 138 21.30 -10.64 -18.15
C THR A 138 21.16 -9.87 -16.84
N GLN A 139 22.06 -8.91 -16.61
CA GLN A 139 21.93 -7.95 -15.50
C GLN A 139 20.58 -7.21 -15.55
N HIS A 140 20.05 -7.01 -16.75
CA HIS A 140 18.76 -6.34 -16.97
C HIS A 140 17.60 -7.11 -16.31
N THR A 141 17.50 -8.42 -16.52
CA THR A 141 16.41 -9.22 -15.94
C THR A 141 16.46 -9.26 -14.41
N LEU A 142 17.68 -9.26 -13.83
CA LEU A 142 17.85 -9.21 -12.38
C LEU A 142 17.34 -7.89 -11.80
N VAL A 143 17.67 -6.76 -12.44
CA VAL A 143 17.19 -5.44 -12.05
C VAL A 143 15.67 -5.34 -12.17
N LEU A 144 15.08 -5.87 -13.24
CA LEU A 144 13.64 -5.94 -13.43
C LEU A 144 12.96 -6.79 -12.34
N SER A 145 13.57 -7.92 -11.96
CA SER A 145 13.05 -8.78 -10.89
C SER A 145 13.02 -8.06 -9.54
N LEU A 146 14.09 -7.33 -9.19
CA LEU A 146 14.14 -6.51 -7.98
C LEU A 146 13.06 -5.42 -8.01
N GLY A 147 12.94 -4.71 -9.14
CA GLY A 147 11.89 -3.71 -9.34
C GLY A 147 10.48 -4.26 -9.10
N SER A 148 10.18 -5.45 -9.62
CA SER A 148 8.86 -6.08 -9.43
C SER A 148 8.55 -6.38 -7.96
N VAL A 149 9.51 -6.93 -7.20
CA VAL A 149 9.35 -7.18 -5.76
C VAL A 149 9.15 -5.87 -4.99
N LEU A 150 9.91 -4.82 -5.33
CA LEU A 150 9.76 -3.50 -4.71
C LEU A 150 8.41 -2.85 -5.03
N THR A 151 7.88 -3.02 -6.24
CA THR A 151 6.52 -2.52 -6.57
C THR A 151 5.44 -3.25 -5.76
N LEU A 152 5.55 -4.57 -5.61
CA LEU A 152 4.61 -5.34 -4.80
C LEU A 152 4.70 -4.94 -3.31
N LEU A 153 5.91 -4.75 -2.79
CA LEU A 153 6.13 -4.25 -1.44
C LEU A 153 5.46 -2.88 -1.25
N ALA A 154 5.68 -1.94 -2.16
CA ALA A 154 5.07 -0.61 -2.11
C ALA A 154 3.53 -0.68 -2.10
N ILE A 155 2.93 -1.49 -2.99
CA ILE A 155 1.47 -1.66 -3.06
C ILE A 155 0.94 -2.27 -1.76
N VAL A 156 1.57 -3.32 -1.22
CA VAL A 156 1.12 -3.93 0.04
C VAL A 156 1.17 -2.94 1.19
N MET A 157 2.20 -2.09 1.29
CA MET A 157 2.25 -1.05 2.32
C MET A 157 1.13 -0.02 2.17
N LEU A 158 0.80 0.41 0.95
CA LEU A 158 -0.30 1.34 0.69
C LEU A 158 -1.66 0.74 1.09
N LEU A 159 -1.88 -0.53 0.77
CA LEU A 159 -3.12 -1.24 1.14
C LEU A 159 -3.23 -1.41 2.66
N MET A 160 -2.15 -1.83 3.32
CA MET A 160 -2.13 -1.97 4.78
C MET A 160 -2.35 -0.64 5.48
N ALA A 161 -1.75 0.46 4.98
CA ALA A 161 -1.99 1.79 5.54
C ALA A 161 -3.48 2.18 5.48
N GLY A 162 -4.16 1.90 4.35
CA GLY A 162 -5.60 2.15 4.21
C GLY A 162 -6.46 1.35 5.19
N VAL A 163 -6.15 0.07 5.38
CA VAL A 163 -6.89 -0.79 6.34
C VAL A 163 -6.71 -0.29 7.78
N ILE A 164 -5.50 0.12 8.17
CA ILE A 164 -5.26 0.59 9.54
C ILE A 164 -5.91 1.95 9.77
N ASP A 165 -5.87 2.85 8.79
CA ASP A 165 -6.51 4.16 8.89
C ASP A 165 -8.02 4.05 9.14
N SER A 166 -8.73 3.15 8.43
CA SER A 166 -10.16 2.97 8.65
C SER A 166 -10.49 2.44 10.05
N GLU A 167 -9.75 1.44 10.52
CA GLU A 167 -9.98 0.83 11.85
C GLU A 167 -9.69 1.84 12.98
N VAL A 168 -8.58 2.57 12.89
CA VAL A 168 -8.22 3.57 13.90
C VAL A 168 -9.23 4.71 13.95
N ASN A 169 -9.71 5.20 12.79
CA ASN A 169 -10.70 6.28 12.78
C ASN A 169 -12.04 5.85 13.37
N THR A 170 -12.49 4.62 13.15
CA THR A 170 -13.69 4.06 13.80
C THR A 170 -13.51 4.01 15.32
N VAL A 171 -12.39 3.47 15.81
CA VAL A 171 -12.11 3.40 17.26
C VAL A 171 -12.00 4.79 17.89
N VAL A 172 -11.39 5.76 17.20
CA VAL A 172 -11.29 7.14 17.67
C VAL A 172 -12.68 7.78 17.74
N TYR A 173 -13.54 7.54 16.76
CA TYR A 173 -14.93 8.01 16.77
C TYR A 173 -15.70 7.41 17.97
N ASP A 174 -15.58 6.10 18.16
CA ASP A 174 -16.23 5.37 19.26
C ASP A 174 -15.78 5.85 20.65
N LEU A 175 -14.51 6.24 20.80
CA LEU A 175 -13.95 6.74 22.07
C LEU A 175 -14.36 8.19 22.38
N VAL A 176 -14.55 9.00 21.34
CA VAL A 176 -14.79 10.45 21.50
C VAL A 176 -16.28 10.77 21.48
N GLU A 177 -17.04 10.19 20.55
CA GLU A 177 -18.44 10.54 20.31
C GLU A 177 -19.41 9.52 20.93
N GLU A 178 -19.11 8.22 20.85
CA GLU A 178 -19.97 7.13 21.36
C GLU A 178 -19.42 6.44 22.61
N CYS A 179 -18.75 7.22 23.46
CA CYS A 179 -18.08 6.70 24.64
C CYS A 179 -19.08 6.09 25.64
N GLY A 180 -18.87 4.83 26.01
CA GLY A 180 -19.70 4.08 26.96
C GLY A 180 -20.82 3.27 26.32
N SER A 181 -21.23 3.61 25.08
CA SER A 181 -22.19 2.81 24.31
C SER A 181 -21.52 1.84 23.33
N SER A 182 -20.30 2.14 22.88
CA SER A 182 -19.57 1.25 21.98
C SER A 182 -19.04 0.02 22.71
N THR A 183 -19.02 -1.13 22.02
CA THR A 183 -18.49 -2.40 22.55
C THR A 183 -17.00 -2.31 22.92
N VAL A 184 -16.28 -1.37 22.30
CA VAL A 184 -14.85 -1.14 22.50
C VAL A 184 -14.59 -0.35 23.80
N SER A 185 -15.47 0.57 24.18
CA SER A 185 -15.28 1.46 25.34
C SER A 185 -16.11 1.07 26.57
N SER A 186 -17.17 0.27 26.42
CA SER A 186 -18.10 -0.08 27.49
C SER A 186 -17.42 -0.77 28.68
N GLY A 187 -16.58 -1.77 28.43
CA GLY A 187 -15.87 -2.50 29.50
C GLY A 187 -14.93 -1.59 30.31
N LEU A 188 -14.23 -0.67 29.63
CA LEU A 188 -13.37 0.31 30.30
C LEU A 188 -14.19 1.31 31.13
N TYR A 189 -15.34 1.73 30.62
CA TYR A 189 -16.25 2.63 31.32
C TYR A 189 -16.88 1.97 32.56
N GLU A 190 -17.36 0.74 32.44
CA GLU A 190 -17.93 -0.04 33.54
C GLU A 190 -16.90 -0.20 34.67
N TYR A 191 -15.68 -0.64 34.33
CA TYR A 191 -14.59 -0.78 35.31
C TYR A 191 -14.25 0.58 35.96
N TRP A 192 -14.05 1.63 35.17
CA TRP A 192 -13.79 2.99 35.71
C TRP A 192 -14.92 3.47 36.63
N SER A 193 -16.18 3.23 36.25
CA SER A 193 -17.34 3.66 37.03
C SER A 193 -17.41 2.95 38.39
N SER A 194 -17.08 1.66 38.43
CA SER A 194 -17.02 0.88 39.69
C SER A 194 -15.93 1.40 40.63
N MET A 195 -14.74 1.69 40.10
CA MET A 195 -13.62 2.26 40.86
C MET A 195 -13.91 3.69 41.32
N ASN A 196 -14.67 4.45 40.55
CA ASN A 196 -15.08 5.79 40.93
C ASN A 196 -16.07 5.78 42.11
N VAL A 197 -16.94 4.75 42.23
CA VAL A 197 -17.79 4.57 43.43
C VAL A 197 -16.93 4.29 44.66
N VAL A 198 -15.93 3.42 44.55
CA VAL A 198 -14.97 3.15 45.64
C VAL A 198 -14.22 4.44 46.03
N ARG A 199 -13.80 5.23 45.03
CA ARG A 199 -13.09 6.51 45.23
C ARG A 199 -13.92 7.55 46.00
N GLN A 200 -15.24 7.50 45.87
CA GLN A 200 -16.17 8.43 46.52
C GLN A 200 -16.53 8.05 47.96
N SER A 201 -16.10 6.89 48.46
CA SER A 201 -16.29 6.54 49.88
C SER A 201 -15.49 7.49 50.79
N GLU A 202 -16.02 7.78 51.97
CA GLU A 202 -15.41 8.76 52.91
C GLU A 202 -14.00 8.34 53.34
N ASP A 203 -13.78 7.04 53.52
CA ASP A 203 -12.47 6.48 53.88
C ASP A 203 -11.46 6.59 52.73
N CYS A 204 -11.90 6.34 51.50
CA CYS A 204 -11.03 6.37 50.32
C CYS A 204 -10.73 7.79 49.83
N ALA A 205 -11.63 8.76 50.05
CA ALA A 205 -11.50 10.13 49.53
C ALA A 205 -10.19 10.81 49.97
N ASN A 206 -9.65 10.45 51.13
CA ASN A 206 -8.42 11.01 51.69
C ASN A 206 -7.13 10.27 51.26
N LEU A 207 -7.24 9.12 50.59
CA LEU A 207 -6.09 8.33 50.13
C LEU A 207 -5.59 8.80 48.76
N VAL A 208 -4.33 8.53 48.43
CA VAL A 208 -3.73 9.05 47.18
C VAL A 208 -4.25 8.32 45.93
N SER A 209 -4.46 7.01 46.07
CA SER A 209 -4.82 6.12 44.98
C SER A 209 -5.91 5.15 45.44
N VAL A 210 -6.82 4.79 44.54
CA VAL A 210 -7.87 3.81 44.79
C VAL A 210 -7.31 2.44 45.17
N THR A 211 -6.03 2.16 44.83
CA THR A 211 -5.33 0.92 45.22
C THR A 211 -5.17 0.74 46.72
N GLU A 212 -5.25 1.82 47.51
CA GLU A 212 -5.16 1.77 48.98
C GLU A 212 -6.53 1.65 49.65
N CYS A 213 -7.61 1.69 48.87
CA CYS A 213 -8.97 1.74 49.38
C CYS A 213 -9.56 0.33 49.57
N ASP A 214 -10.35 0.17 50.62
CA ASP A 214 -11.11 -1.05 50.85
C ASP A 214 -12.13 -1.26 49.71
N GLY A 215 -12.16 -2.47 49.15
CA GLY A 215 -13.02 -2.82 48.00
C GLY A 215 -12.38 -2.61 46.63
N PHE A 216 -11.13 -2.14 46.57
CA PHE A 216 -10.35 -2.17 45.34
C PHE A 216 -10.12 -3.61 44.87
N TYR A 217 -10.35 -3.85 43.59
CA TYR A 217 -9.95 -5.09 42.93
C TYR A 217 -9.25 -4.78 41.61
N GLU A 218 -8.16 -5.49 41.36
CA GLU A 218 -7.37 -5.36 40.15
C GLU A 218 -7.96 -6.26 39.06
N GLU A 219 -8.33 -5.64 37.94
CA GLU A 219 -8.77 -6.31 36.73
C GLU A 219 -7.81 -5.95 35.59
N GLU A 220 -7.04 -6.93 35.11
CA GLU A 220 -6.22 -6.78 33.91
C GLU A 220 -7.08 -6.99 32.66
N PRO A 221 -6.95 -6.16 31.60
CA PRO A 221 -5.92 -5.12 31.39
C PRO A 221 -6.31 -3.70 31.85
N TYR A 222 -7.52 -3.51 32.39
CA TYR A 222 -8.09 -2.18 32.62
C TYR A 222 -7.37 -1.37 33.71
N THR A 223 -6.95 -2.01 34.80
CA THR A 223 -6.26 -1.35 35.92
C THR A 223 -4.96 -0.70 35.47
N ALA A 224 -4.10 -1.49 34.81
CA ALA A 224 -2.82 -1.02 34.29
C ALA A 224 -3.02 0.08 33.23
N TYR A 225 -4.05 -0.05 32.40
CA TYR A 225 -4.38 0.94 31.38
C TYR A 225 -4.83 2.27 31.96
N LEU A 226 -5.82 2.28 32.86
CA LEU A 226 -6.32 3.50 33.49
C LEU A 226 -5.21 4.23 34.25
N LYS A 227 -4.39 3.48 34.99
CA LYS A 227 -3.22 4.04 35.68
C LYS A 227 -2.23 4.66 34.69
N ASN A 228 -1.98 4.01 33.56
CA ASN A 228 -1.06 4.52 32.53
C ASN A 228 -1.58 5.82 31.90
N ILE A 229 -2.84 5.88 31.49
CA ILE A 229 -3.39 7.08 30.83
C ILE A 229 -3.56 8.24 31.80
N GLU A 230 -3.95 7.98 33.06
CA GLU A 230 -4.10 9.04 34.06
C GLU A 230 -2.75 9.72 34.34
N VAL A 231 -1.69 8.91 34.54
CA VAL A 231 -0.35 9.41 34.86
C VAL A 231 0.33 10.04 33.64
N ASN A 232 0.26 9.40 32.47
CA ASN A 232 1.00 9.85 31.28
C ASN A 232 0.26 10.93 30.47
N LEU A 233 -1.07 10.88 30.43
CA LEU A 233 -1.89 11.83 29.66
C LEU A 233 -2.54 12.90 30.53
N MET A 234 -2.34 12.87 31.86
CA MET A 234 -2.82 13.89 32.78
C MET A 234 -4.31 14.17 32.58
N CYS A 235 -5.12 13.12 32.68
CA CYS A 235 -6.55 13.14 32.41
C CYS A 235 -7.33 12.57 33.61
N SER A 236 -8.63 12.87 33.69
CA SER A 236 -9.55 12.33 34.69
C SER A 236 -10.86 11.92 34.03
N GLY A 237 -11.47 10.85 34.55
CA GLY A 237 -12.75 10.36 34.05
C GLY A 237 -12.72 9.64 32.72
N VAL A 238 -13.59 8.65 32.57
CA VAL A 238 -13.82 7.93 31.30
C VAL A 238 -15.28 8.12 30.91
N CYS A 239 -15.53 8.55 29.67
CA CYS A 239 -16.86 8.81 29.13
C CYS A 239 -17.74 9.77 29.95
N VAL A 240 -17.13 10.64 30.75
CA VAL A 240 -17.87 11.70 31.44
C VAL A 240 -18.06 12.86 30.45
N PRO A 241 -19.31 13.28 30.17
CA PRO A 241 -19.53 14.44 29.32
C PRO A 241 -18.87 15.65 29.98
N ILE A 242 -17.82 16.16 29.34
CA ILE A 242 -17.22 17.42 29.78
C ILE A 242 -18.32 18.45 29.60
N PRO A 243 -18.72 19.21 30.63
CA PRO A 243 -19.68 20.29 30.46
C PRO A 243 -19.11 21.22 29.40
N SER A 244 -19.64 21.12 28.19
CA SER A 244 -19.20 21.93 27.07
C SER A 244 -19.34 23.36 27.54
N SER A 245 -18.21 24.06 27.66
CA SER A 245 -18.18 25.46 28.07
C SER A 245 -19.34 26.18 27.39
N PRO A 246 -20.16 26.99 28.09
CA PRO A 246 -21.43 27.52 27.55
C PRO A 246 -21.29 28.38 26.28
N VAL A 247 -20.08 28.59 25.79
CA VAL A 247 -19.73 29.25 24.52
C VAL A 247 -20.36 28.54 23.30
N GLY A 248 -20.79 27.27 23.40
CA GLY A 248 -21.43 26.53 22.30
C GLY A 248 -22.92 26.85 22.03
N LEU A 249 -23.64 27.48 22.97
CA LEU A 249 -25.09 27.73 22.83
C LEU A 249 -25.44 28.88 21.86
N LEU A 250 -24.46 29.57 21.29
CA LEU A 250 -24.67 30.60 20.26
C LEU A 250 -24.44 30.10 18.82
N GLN A 251 -23.96 28.87 18.59
CA GLN A 251 -23.66 28.40 17.22
C GLN A 251 -24.65 27.35 16.69
N SER A 252 -25.53 26.80 17.53
CA SER A 252 -26.68 25.97 17.10
C SER A 252 -27.97 26.78 16.89
N GLY A 253 -27.83 28.08 16.61
CA GLY A 253 -28.90 29.02 16.24
C GLY A 253 -28.81 29.44 14.77
N GLY A 254 -28.34 28.56 13.88
CA GLY A 254 -28.45 28.71 12.42
C GLY A 254 -29.90 28.55 11.96
N GLY A 255 -30.79 29.41 12.48
CA GLY A 255 -32.13 29.56 11.96
C GLY A 255 -32.03 29.82 10.46
N ARG A 256 -32.71 28.95 9.69
CA ARG A 256 -32.90 29.08 8.25
C ARG A 256 -33.29 30.52 7.93
N VAL A 257 -32.34 31.32 7.45
CA VAL A 257 -32.66 32.55 6.72
C VAL A 257 -33.34 32.08 5.44
N ARG A 258 -34.67 32.06 5.52
CA ARG A 258 -35.63 31.87 4.43
C ARG A 258 -35.20 32.78 3.28
N LYS A 259 -34.59 32.21 2.24
CA LYS A 259 -34.27 32.91 1.00
C LYS A 259 -35.56 33.50 0.45
N ARG A 260 -35.70 34.81 0.62
CA ARG A 260 -36.73 35.64 0.02
C ARG A 260 -36.54 35.56 -1.49
N THR A 261 -37.54 34.99 -2.15
CA THR A 261 -37.89 35.09 -3.57
C THR A 261 -37.15 36.18 -4.37
N ARG A 262 -36.37 35.77 -5.37
CA ARG A 262 -36.17 36.55 -6.61
C ARG A 262 -36.83 35.81 -7.77
N LYS A 263 -38.08 36.18 -8.04
CA LYS A 263 -38.66 36.15 -9.39
C LYS A 263 -38.21 37.43 -10.08
N SER A 264 -37.37 37.31 -11.10
CA SER A 264 -37.25 38.18 -12.29
C SER A 264 -35.79 38.23 -12.77
N LEU A 265 -35.49 37.48 -13.84
CA LEU A 265 -34.83 37.97 -15.05
C LEU A 265 -34.68 36.79 -16.01
N GLN A 266 -35.76 36.46 -16.71
CA GLN A 266 -35.65 35.87 -18.04
C GLN A 266 -35.46 37.05 -18.99
N ALA A 267 -34.28 37.17 -19.59
CA ALA A 267 -34.01 37.78 -20.90
C ALA A 267 -32.54 38.25 -20.96
N LEU A 268 -31.64 37.40 -21.42
CA LEU A 268 -30.73 37.79 -22.49
C LEU A 268 -30.15 36.57 -23.20
N LYS A 269 -30.53 36.48 -24.46
CA LYS A 269 -30.11 35.55 -25.50
C LYS A 269 -28.92 36.24 -26.20
N GLY A 270 -27.77 35.57 -26.36
CA GLY A 270 -26.65 36.18 -27.07
C GLY A 270 -25.33 35.41 -27.03
N THR A 271 -25.21 34.49 -27.98
CA THR A 271 -24.06 34.18 -28.86
C THR A 271 -22.62 34.61 -28.52
N MET A 272 -21.70 33.68 -28.88
CA MET A 272 -20.38 33.85 -29.54
C MET A 272 -19.06 33.69 -28.74
N LEU A 273 -18.28 32.71 -29.27
CA LEU A 273 -16.85 32.72 -29.61
C LEU A 273 -15.78 32.40 -28.53
N ILE A 274 -15.06 31.32 -28.82
CA ILE A 274 -13.65 31.00 -28.48
C ILE A 274 -12.74 32.00 -29.26
N PRO A 275 -11.64 32.58 -28.72
CA PRO A 275 -10.33 31.88 -28.60
C PRO A 275 -9.28 32.35 -27.55
N GLY A 276 -8.42 31.41 -27.13
CA GLY A 276 -6.95 31.56 -27.09
C GLY A 276 -6.21 32.19 -25.88
N GLY A 277 -5.60 31.33 -25.04
CA GLY A 277 -4.30 31.48 -24.31
C GLY A 277 -4.04 32.69 -23.36
N PRO A 278 -2.90 32.77 -22.63
CA PRO A 278 -1.83 31.79 -22.35
C PRO A 278 -1.62 31.54 -20.82
N ALA A 279 -0.54 30.82 -20.51
CA ALA A 279 -0.13 30.30 -19.20
C ALA A 279 0.10 31.33 -18.09
N ASP A 280 -0.29 30.96 -16.85
CA ASP A 280 0.35 31.40 -15.60
C ASP A 280 0.12 30.36 -14.50
N GLY A 281 1.17 30.11 -13.70
CA GLY A 281 1.41 28.86 -12.99
C GLY A 281 0.62 28.61 -11.69
N PRO A 282 0.75 27.39 -11.12
CA PRO A 282 0.11 27.06 -9.86
C PRO A 282 0.91 27.63 -8.68
N ASN A 283 0.32 28.62 -8.03
CA ASN A 283 0.71 29.05 -6.69
C ASN A 283 0.66 27.86 -5.72
N GLN A 284 1.81 27.55 -5.12
CA GLN A 284 1.92 26.67 -3.98
C GLN A 284 1.06 27.18 -2.82
N VAL A 285 0.01 26.46 -2.49
CA VAL A 285 -0.61 26.56 -1.17
C VAL A 285 0.34 25.88 -0.19
N LYS A 286 1.13 26.69 0.52
CA LYS A 286 1.85 26.25 1.72
C LYS A 286 0.82 25.76 2.74
N PRO A 287 0.87 24.50 3.21
CA PRO A 287 0.15 24.13 4.41
C PRO A 287 0.82 24.84 5.59
N SER A 288 0.15 25.85 6.14
CA SER A 288 0.53 26.43 7.43
C SER A 288 0.33 25.35 8.48
N LEU A 289 1.46 24.87 8.98
CA LEU A 289 1.58 24.04 10.16
C LEU A 289 0.91 24.81 11.31
N MET A 290 -0.34 24.47 11.63
CA MET A 290 -1.00 24.89 12.86
C MET A 290 -0.31 24.17 14.03
N ALA A 291 0.90 24.61 14.36
CA ALA A 291 1.47 24.44 15.69
C ALA A 291 0.63 25.27 16.65
N LYS A 292 -0.56 24.77 16.97
CA LYS A 292 -1.34 25.24 18.10
C LYS A 292 -0.47 24.93 19.31
N ARG A 293 0.21 25.96 19.83
CA ARG A 293 0.94 25.91 21.09
C ARG A 293 -0.02 25.32 22.13
N TYR A 294 0.14 24.04 22.42
CA TYR A 294 -0.38 23.44 23.62
C TYR A 294 0.45 24.08 24.72
N VAL A 295 -0.09 25.11 25.36
CA VAL A 295 0.51 25.66 26.56
C VAL A 295 0.20 24.62 27.64
N PRO A 296 1.19 23.90 28.18
CA PRO A 296 0.95 23.08 29.35
C PRO A 296 0.49 24.04 30.45
N VAL A 297 -0.79 23.97 30.81
CA VAL A 297 -1.28 24.62 32.02
C VAL A 297 -0.65 23.84 33.16
N HIS A 298 0.51 24.31 33.62
CA HIS A 298 1.16 23.77 34.80
C HIS A 298 0.15 23.80 35.94
N GLY A 299 -0.06 22.62 36.54
CA GLY A 299 -0.98 22.39 37.65
C GLY A 299 -0.70 23.36 38.79
N SER A 300 -1.48 24.44 38.82
CA SER A 300 -1.61 25.27 40.00
C SER A 300 -2.51 24.51 40.95
N ARG A 301 -1.95 24.08 42.08
CA ARG A 301 -2.66 23.39 43.16
C ARG A 301 -3.93 24.18 43.53
N GLY A 302 -5.08 23.60 43.24
CA GLY A 302 -6.29 23.81 44.04
C GLY A 302 -7.16 25.03 43.79
N ASN A 303 -7.11 25.72 42.65
CA ASN A 303 -8.09 26.78 42.35
C ASN A 303 -8.92 26.46 41.11
N LEU A 304 -10.20 26.17 41.38
CA LEU A 304 -11.32 26.06 40.45
C LEU A 304 -11.17 26.99 39.24
N SER A 305 -11.05 26.44 38.03
CA SER A 305 -11.12 27.21 36.79
C SER A 305 -12.57 27.65 36.58
N LEU A 306 -12.88 28.83 37.11
CA LEU A 306 -14.21 29.38 37.12
C LEU A 306 -14.51 30.01 35.75
N VAL A 307 -15.20 29.27 34.88
CA VAL A 307 -15.70 29.81 33.61
C VAL A 307 -16.91 30.69 33.93
N GLN A 308 -16.70 32.00 33.96
CA GLN A 308 -17.72 32.98 34.32
C GLN A 308 -18.66 33.24 33.13
N VAL A 309 -19.78 32.50 33.07
CA VAL A 309 -20.88 32.76 32.13
C VAL A 309 -22.04 33.37 32.92
N GLY A 310 -22.06 34.70 32.99
CA GLY A 310 -23.02 35.46 33.80
C GLY A 310 -22.73 35.39 35.31
N ASN A 311 -23.64 35.97 36.11
CA ASN A 311 -23.53 36.03 37.57
C ASN A 311 -23.72 34.66 38.27
N ASN A 312 -24.00 33.59 37.53
CA ASN A 312 -24.14 32.24 38.08
C ASN A 312 -22.83 31.48 37.87
N ARG A 313 -22.02 31.42 38.93
CA ARG A 313 -20.81 30.60 38.97
C ARG A 313 -21.21 29.13 38.99
N VAL A 314 -21.17 28.47 37.83
CA VAL A 314 -21.28 27.01 37.78
C VAL A 314 -19.89 26.46 38.08
N ASN A 315 -19.70 25.95 39.29
CA ASN A 315 -18.50 25.20 39.65
C ASN A 315 -18.52 23.91 38.82
N ALA A 316 -17.74 23.87 37.74
CA ALA A 316 -17.58 22.66 36.94
C ALA A 316 -16.83 21.63 37.79
N THR A 317 -17.58 20.67 38.34
CA THR A 317 -17.02 19.54 39.07
C THR A 317 -16.54 18.52 38.05
N TYR A 318 -15.22 18.36 37.94
CA TYR A 318 -14.59 17.29 37.17
C TYR A 318 -14.60 15.99 37.99
N PRO A 319 -14.67 14.83 37.33
CA PRO A 319 -14.55 13.55 38.03
C PRO A 319 -13.19 13.45 38.74
N PRO A 320 -13.12 12.87 39.94
CA PRO A 320 -11.85 12.67 40.62
C PRO A 320 -10.98 11.68 39.85
N THR A 321 -9.67 11.85 39.96
CA THR A 321 -8.68 10.87 39.53
C THR A 321 -8.69 9.64 40.42
N LEU A 322 -8.42 8.48 39.84
CA LEU A 322 -8.43 7.19 40.54
C LEU A 322 -7.06 6.89 41.15
N PHE A 323 -5.97 7.15 40.44
CA PHE A 323 -4.61 6.74 40.83
C PHE A 323 -3.72 7.89 41.31
N SER A 324 -4.28 9.10 41.35
CA SER A 324 -3.59 10.31 41.79
C SER A 324 -4.58 11.26 42.50
N HIS A 325 -4.04 12.28 43.17
CA HIS A 325 -4.81 13.39 43.74
C HIS A 325 -4.93 14.60 42.80
N ASN A 326 -4.45 14.49 41.56
CA ASN A 326 -4.42 15.61 40.63
C ASN A 326 -5.77 15.75 39.93
N ASN A 327 -6.49 16.85 40.16
CA ASN A 327 -7.74 17.09 39.46
C ASN A 327 -7.50 17.62 38.02
N TYR A 328 -7.30 16.71 37.09
CA TYR A 328 -7.13 17.03 35.67
C TYR A 328 -8.47 17.42 35.03
N GLN A 329 -8.45 18.38 34.11
CA GLN A 329 -9.66 18.91 33.45
C GLN A 329 -9.98 18.20 32.12
N SER A 330 -9.09 17.31 31.66
CA SER A 330 -9.20 16.56 30.41
C SER A 330 -9.82 15.19 30.64
N SER A 331 -10.83 14.82 29.85
CA SER A 331 -11.36 13.46 29.83
C SER A 331 -10.31 12.46 29.34
N CYS A 332 -10.15 11.33 30.02
CA CYS A 332 -9.23 10.28 29.61
C CYS A 332 -9.65 9.60 28.31
N SER A 333 -10.93 9.46 28.01
CA SER A 333 -11.38 8.88 26.74
C SER A 333 -11.00 9.77 25.55
N ALA A 334 -11.17 11.10 25.72
CA ALA A 334 -10.75 12.06 24.71
C ALA A 334 -9.22 12.05 24.51
N MET A 335 -8.43 12.02 25.60
CA MET A 335 -6.97 11.96 25.50
C MET A 335 -6.47 10.66 24.90
N ALA A 336 -7.09 9.53 25.22
CA ALA A 336 -6.79 8.25 24.57
C ALA A 336 -7.09 8.29 23.06
N GLY A 337 -8.25 8.85 22.68
CA GLY A 337 -8.59 9.09 21.28
C GLY A 337 -7.57 9.97 20.55
N TYR A 338 -7.10 11.05 21.18
CA TYR A 338 -6.02 11.86 20.62
C TYR A 338 -4.69 11.12 20.53
N GLU A 339 -4.35 10.30 21.52
CA GLU A 339 -3.13 9.50 21.47
C GLU A 339 -3.16 8.54 20.27
N LEU A 340 -4.28 7.82 20.07
CA LEU A 340 -4.47 6.98 18.89
C LEU A 340 -4.36 7.78 17.60
N LYS A 341 -5.08 8.91 17.53
CA LYS A 341 -5.10 9.77 16.35
C LYS A 341 -3.71 10.29 15.98
N TYR A 342 -2.91 10.75 16.93
CA TYR A 342 -1.63 11.37 16.61
C TYR A 342 -0.47 10.37 16.54
N LYS A 343 -0.43 9.34 17.40
CA LYS A 343 0.64 8.35 17.36
C LYS A 343 0.39 7.28 16.31
N VAL A 344 -0.80 6.70 16.27
CA VAL A 344 -1.10 5.58 15.36
C VAL A 344 -1.32 6.09 13.95
N LEU A 345 -2.22 7.07 13.72
CA LEU A 345 -2.39 7.60 12.35
C LEU A 345 -1.15 8.34 11.83
N GLY A 346 -0.35 8.93 12.73
CA GLY A 346 0.96 9.48 12.34
C GLY A 346 1.88 8.41 11.77
N THR A 347 1.90 7.24 12.41
CA THR A 347 2.65 6.06 11.94
C THR A 347 2.09 5.54 10.62
N VAL A 348 0.76 5.45 10.49
CA VAL A 348 0.08 5.02 9.25
C VAL A 348 0.37 5.96 8.09
N SER A 349 0.33 7.27 8.35
CA SER A 349 0.66 8.29 7.35
C SER A 349 2.10 8.15 6.87
N LEU A 350 3.04 7.87 7.77
CA LEU A 350 4.44 7.62 7.41
C LEU A 350 4.57 6.38 6.52
N MET A 351 3.91 5.28 6.87
CA MET A 351 3.87 4.04 6.07
C MET A 351 3.30 4.27 4.67
N TYR A 352 2.23 5.08 4.57
CA TYR A 352 1.63 5.48 3.30
C TYR A 352 2.59 6.28 2.43
N PHE A 353 3.24 7.32 2.99
CA PHE A 353 4.22 8.12 2.26
C PHE A 353 5.45 7.31 1.85
N GLU A 354 5.90 6.39 2.70
CA GLU A 354 7.00 5.48 2.39
C GLU A 354 6.67 4.58 1.18
N GLY A 355 5.46 4.01 1.16
CA GLY A 355 4.95 3.25 0.00
C GLY A 355 4.92 4.07 -1.28
N ILE A 356 4.43 5.32 -1.22
CA ILE A 356 4.46 6.25 -2.37
C ILE A 356 5.90 6.52 -2.83
N CYS A 357 6.81 6.82 -1.90
CA CYS A 357 8.20 7.14 -2.21
C CYS A 357 8.90 5.96 -2.90
N ILE A 358 8.71 4.74 -2.41
CA ILE A 358 9.28 3.53 -3.04
C ILE A 358 8.68 3.33 -4.43
N LEU A 359 7.37 3.51 -4.59
CA LEU A 359 6.72 3.37 -5.90
C LEU A 359 7.25 4.38 -6.92
N ILE A 360 7.36 5.66 -6.53
CA ILE A 360 7.94 6.71 -7.39
C ILE A 360 9.41 6.39 -7.72
N ALA A 361 10.20 5.97 -6.73
CA ALA A 361 11.60 5.62 -6.94
C ALA A 361 11.75 4.47 -7.95
N VAL A 362 10.93 3.43 -7.87
CA VAL A 362 10.94 2.32 -8.84
C VAL A 362 10.55 2.77 -10.25
N ILE A 363 9.54 3.64 -10.37
CA ILE A 363 9.12 4.21 -11.67
C ILE A 363 10.26 5.03 -12.29
N VAL A 364 10.84 5.97 -11.53
CA VAL A 364 11.94 6.83 -11.99
C VAL A 364 13.15 5.98 -12.38
N PHE A 365 13.50 4.99 -11.57
CA PHE A 365 14.60 4.09 -11.85
C PHE A 365 14.35 3.24 -13.12
N GLY A 366 13.12 2.77 -13.33
CA GLY A 366 12.72 2.07 -14.55
C GLY A 366 12.86 2.95 -15.81
N PHE A 367 12.41 4.20 -15.75
CA PHE A 367 12.58 5.16 -16.85
C PHE A 367 14.05 5.52 -17.10
N ALA A 368 14.83 5.72 -16.04
CA ALA A 368 16.26 6.00 -16.16
C ALA A 368 16.99 4.83 -16.84
N MET A 369 16.68 3.61 -16.44
CA MET A 369 17.23 2.40 -17.07
C MET A 369 16.84 2.30 -18.55
N PHE A 370 15.56 2.55 -18.87
CA PHE A 370 15.07 2.57 -20.25
C PHE A 370 15.79 3.62 -21.11
N ALA A 371 15.97 4.84 -20.59
CA ALA A 371 16.66 5.92 -21.28
C ALA A 371 18.16 5.62 -21.50
N ILE A 372 18.83 4.99 -20.54
CA ILE A 372 20.23 4.56 -20.69
C ILE A 372 20.33 3.54 -21.82
N MET A 373 19.39 2.58 -21.90
CA MET A 373 19.38 1.59 -22.98
C MET A 373 19.11 2.23 -24.35
N SER A 374 18.13 3.15 -24.44
CA SER A 374 17.82 3.82 -25.71
C SER A 374 18.97 4.67 -26.24
N ASN A 375 19.78 5.26 -25.35
CA ASN A 375 20.91 6.10 -25.72
C ASN A 375 22.21 5.31 -25.99
N CYS A 376 22.29 4.04 -25.59
CA CYS A 376 23.47 3.22 -25.80
C CYS A 376 23.50 2.54 -27.19
N GLU A 377 22.42 2.65 -27.97
CA GLU A 377 22.29 1.98 -29.27
C GLU A 377 22.34 2.90 -30.53
N PRO A 378 23.21 3.92 -30.64
CA PRO A 378 23.44 4.57 -31.94
C PRO A 378 24.36 3.74 -32.86
N SER A 379 25.07 2.73 -32.35
CA SER A 379 26.16 2.04 -33.08
C SER A 379 25.74 0.78 -33.86
N ILE A 380 24.67 0.10 -33.47
CA ILE A 380 24.19 -1.12 -34.17
C ILE A 380 23.35 -0.75 -35.40
N VAL A 381 22.51 0.30 -35.30
CA VAL A 381 21.77 0.83 -36.46
C VAL A 381 22.73 1.35 -37.53
N HIS A 382 23.87 1.92 -37.15
CA HIS A 382 24.87 2.36 -38.13
C HIS A 382 25.60 1.20 -38.82
N ARG A 383 25.74 0.04 -38.14
CA ARG A 383 26.37 -1.16 -38.72
C ARG A 383 25.42 -1.93 -39.64
N LEU A 384 24.12 -1.97 -39.33
CA LEU A 384 23.09 -2.49 -40.25
C LEU A 384 22.80 -1.57 -41.44
N ARG A 385 23.08 -0.26 -41.33
CA ARG A 385 22.85 0.69 -42.43
C ARG A 385 24.00 0.77 -43.44
N TRP A 386 25.21 0.31 -43.11
CA TRP A 386 26.39 0.46 -43.97
C TRP A 386 27.26 -0.79 -44.20
N GLY A 387 27.04 -1.90 -43.49
CA GLY A 387 27.89 -3.08 -43.57
C GLY A 387 27.17 -4.37 -43.94
N ASP A 388 26.57 -4.46 -45.14
CA ASP A 388 26.55 -5.72 -45.93
C ASP A 388 26.00 -5.54 -47.37
N ARG A 389 26.60 -4.63 -48.14
CA ARG A 389 26.48 -4.71 -49.61
C ARG A 389 27.12 -5.97 -50.24
N PRO A 390 28.13 -6.65 -49.67
CA PRO A 390 28.60 -7.93 -50.24
C PRO A 390 27.60 -9.07 -50.08
N PHE A 391 26.92 -9.22 -48.93
CA PHE A 391 25.94 -10.30 -48.76
C PHE A 391 24.70 -10.14 -49.66
N LEU A 392 24.23 -8.90 -49.87
CA LEU A 392 23.15 -8.63 -50.82
C LEU A 392 23.56 -8.89 -52.28
N LYS A 393 24.85 -8.73 -52.62
CA LYS A 393 25.38 -9.10 -53.94
C LYS A 393 25.37 -10.62 -54.12
N ASP A 394 25.74 -11.39 -53.11
CA ASP A 394 25.75 -12.85 -53.19
C ASP A 394 24.33 -13.44 -53.25
N MET A 395 23.37 -12.88 -52.51
CA MET A 395 21.96 -13.27 -52.65
C MET A 395 21.39 -12.94 -54.03
N ASN A 396 21.71 -11.76 -54.59
CA ASN A 396 21.27 -11.42 -55.95
C ASN A 396 21.89 -12.33 -57.01
N MET A 397 23.15 -12.75 -56.83
CA MET A 397 23.82 -13.67 -57.74
C MET A 397 23.22 -15.08 -57.69
N ASN A 398 22.89 -15.56 -56.48
CA ASN A 398 22.20 -16.85 -56.31
C ASN A 398 20.77 -16.81 -56.86
N LEU A 399 20.04 -15.70 -56.70
CA LEU A 399 18.71 -15.51 -57.26
C LEU A 399 18.74 -15.47 -58.80
N ALA A 400 19.75 -14.84 -59.40
CA ALA A 400 19.94 -14.82 -60.85
C ALA A 400 20.19 -16.23 -61.41
N ARG A 401 21.08 -17.01 -60.77
CA ARG A 401 21.35 -18.41 -61.15
C ARG A 401 20.10 -19.28 -61.01
N ALA A 402 19.31 -19.08 -59.95
CA ALA A 402 18.05 -19.80 -59.75
C ALA A 402 17.02 -19.50 -60.86
N LYS A 403 16.89 -18.23 -61.27
CA LYS A 403 16.01 -17.84 -62.38
C LYS A 403 16.44 -18.45 -63.71
N GLU A 404 17.75 -18.53 -63.98
CA GLU A 404 18.27 -19.18 -65.18
C GLU A 404 18.04 -20.69 -65.19
N ALA A 405 18.16 -21.36 -64.04
CA ALA A 405 17.83 -22.77 -63.91
C ALA A 405 16.35 -23.05 -64.23
N LEU A 406 15.44 -22.20 -63.74
CA LEU A 406 14.01 -22.30 -64.05
C LEU A 406 13.72 -22.13 -65.54
N ARG A 407 14.32 -21.12 -66.19
CA ARG A 407 14.16 -20.90 -67.64
C ARG A 407 14.60 -22.13 -68.47
N ARG A 408 15.71 -22.78 -68.09
CA ARG A 408 16.18 -24.00 -68.78
C ARG A 408 15.22 -25.17 -68.59
N SER A 409 14.65 -25.33 -67.40
CA SER A 409 13.64 -26.36 -67.12
C SER A 409 12.38 -26.18 -67.96
N ASP A 410 11.88 -24.94 -68.09
CA ASP A 410 10.69 -24.66 -68.91
C ASP A 410 10.94 -24.88 -70.40
N GLU A 411 12.14 -24.56 -70.89
CA GLU A 411 12.49 -24.84 -72.29
C GLU A 411 12.57 -26.35 -72.58
N GLN A 412 13.10 -27.14 -71.65
CA GLN A 412 13.09 -28.61 -71.77
C GLN A 412 11.66 -29.17 -71.79
N ARG A 413 10.76 -28.65 -70.95
CA ARG A 413 9.35 -29.05 -70.96
C ARG A 413 8.66 -28.73 -72.30
N ARG A 414 8.94 -27.56 -72.89
CA ARG A 414 8.39 -27.20 -74.22
C ARG A 414 8.92 -28.11 -75.33
N LYS A 415 10.20 -28.50 -75.29
CA LYS A 415 10.77 -29.45 -76.27
C LYS A 415 10.16 -30.86 -76.11
N ALA A 416 9.97 -31.31 -74.87
CA ALA A 416 9.29 -32.59 -74.60
C ALA A 416 7.83 -32.59 -75.10
N GLN A 417 7.07 -31.51 -74.88
CA GLN A 417 5.69 -31.40 -75.38
C GLN A 417 5.60 -31.41 -76.91
N LYS A 418 6.57 -30.81 -77.62
CA LYS A 418 6.62 -30.88 -79.09
C LYS A 418 6.86 -32.31 -79.60
N HIS A 419 7.70 -33.09 -78.92
CA HIS A 419 7.92 -34.48 -79.29
C HIS A 419 6.69 -35.37 -79.01
N VAL A 420 5.99 -35.15 -77.89
CA VAL A 420 4.75 -35.89 -77.59
C VAL A 420 3.66 -35.57 -78.62
N GLY A 421 3.53 -34.31 -79.04
CA GLY A 421 2.57 -33.92 -80.08
C GLY A 421 2.86 -34.51 -81.47
N ALA A 422 4.14 -34.73 -81.82
CA ALA A 422 4.54 -35.30 -83.11
C ALA A 422 4.41 -36.83 -83.18
N VAL A 423 4.24 -37.52 -82.05
CA VAL A 423 4.02 -38.99 -81.98
C VAL A 423 2.52 -39.34 -81.97
N LEU A 424 1.65 -38.34 -81.75
CA LEU A 424 0.19 -38.47 -81.69
C LEU A 424 -0.53 -38.12 -83.00
N ILE A 425 0.21 -37.88 -84.09
CA ILE A 425 -0.26 -37.71 -85.47
C ILE A 425 0.38 -38.81 -86.29
#